data_AF-A0A2D1CSZ9-F1
#
_entry.id   AF-A0A2D1CSZ9-F1
#
_cell.length_a   1.000
_cell.length_b   1.000
_cell.length_c   1.000
_cell.angle_alpha   90.00
_cell.angle_beta   90.00
_cell.angle_gamma   90.00
#
_symmetry.space_group_name_H-M   'P 1'
#
loop_
_entity.id
_entity.type
_entity.pdbx_description
1 polymer ?
#
loop_
_entity_poly.entity_id
_entity_poly.type
_entity_poly.pdbx_seq_one_letter_code
_entity_poly.pdbx_strand_id
1 'polypeptide(L)' 'MRMLILQSGRRCGRSKSLQPLLQYALANGWRVGLTNGWHLRFTKAERPVIHTSSTPSDWRAVRNAVAMLARADRKEVILV' A
#
# COMPACT_ATOMS: atom_id res chain seq x y z
N MET A 1 -8.02 15.95 -11.12
CA MET A 1 -7.20 15.09 -10.24
C MET A 1 -8.14 14.29 -9.34
N ARG A 2 -8.02 12.96 -9.24
CA ARG A 2 -8.87 12.13 -8.35
C ARG A 2 -8.14 11.94 -7.02
N MET A 3 -8.71 12.46 -5.94
CA MET A 3 -8.22 12.31 -4.57
C MET A 3 -8.84 11.06 -3.94
N LEU A 4 -8.03 10.19 -3.35
CA LEU A 4 -8.51 9.03 -2.59
C LEU A 4 -8.19 9.23 -1.11
N ILE A 5 -9.23 9.16 -0.27
CA ILE A 5 -9.12 9.16 1.19
C ILE A 5 -9.14 7.70 1.64
N LEU A 6 -8.08 7.23 2.30
CA LEU A 6 -8.05 5.91 2.92
C LEU A 6 -7.96 6.11 4.44
N GLN A 7 -8.92 5.54 5.17
CA GLN A 7 -8.93 5.60 6.63
C GLN A 7 -7.91 4.59 7.19
N SER A 8 -6.89 5.08 7.88
CA SER A 8 -5.99 4.23 8.65
C SER A 8 -6.57 4.03 10.05
N GLY A 9 -7.06 2.82 10.34
CA GLY A 9 -7.55 2.47 11.68
C GLY A 9 -6.48 2.79 12.74
N ARG A 10 -6.87 3.53 13.79
CA ARG A 10 -5.99 3.99 14.88
C ARG A 10 -5.09 2.85 15.35
N ARG A 11 -3.77 3.09 15.46
CA ARG A 11 -2.77 2.34 16.27
C ARG A 11 -3.21 0.95 16.80
N CYS A 12 -3.52 -0.01 15.93
CA CYS A 12 -4.05 -1.31 16.35
C CYS A 12 -3.39 -2.45 15.56
N GLY A 13 -2.35 -3.06 16.10
CA GLY A 13 -1.87 -4.40 15.70
C GLY A 13 -1.30 -4.56 14.28
N ARG A 14 -0.36 -5.51 14.16
CA ARG A 14 0.41 -5.87 12.96
C ARG A 14 -0.45 -6.15 11.71
N SER A 15 -1.74 -6.49 11.88
CA SER A 15 -2.68 -6.87 10.81
C SER A 15 -3.58 -5.74 10.31
N LYS A 16 -3.95 -4.74 11.14
CA LYS A 16 -4.80 -3.61 10.67
C LYS A 16 -3.99 -2.49 10.03
N SER A 17 -2.67 -2.46 10.23
CA SER A 17 -1.80 -1.44 9.63
C SER A 17 -1.75 -1.53 8.11
N LEU A 18 -1.78 -2.73 7.51
CA LEU A 18 -1.67 -2.95 6.07
C LEU A 18 -2.98 -2.73 5.29
N GLN A 19 -4.11 -2.62 5.99
CA GLN A 19 -5.43 -2.48 5.38
C GLN A 19 -5.52 -1.34 4.35
N PRO A 20 -5.08 -0.09 4.62
CA PRO A 20 -5.13 0.99 3.63
C PRO A 20 -4.28 0.69 2.39
N LEU A 21 -3.16 -0.01 2.54
CA LEU A 21 -2.31 -0.39 1.41
C LEU A 21 -2.97 -1.42 0.50
N LEU A 22 -3.55 -2.47 1.09
CA LEU A 22 -4.26 -3.49 0.34
C LEU A 22 -5.53 -2.91 -0.31
N GLN A 23 -6.25 -2.04 0.39
CA GLN A 23 -7.43 -1.37 -0.15
C GLN A 23 -7.07 -0.48 -1.35
N TYR A 24 -6.00 0.30 -1.26
CA TYR A 24 -5.51 1.09 -2.40
C TYR A 24 -5.15 0.19 -3.58
N ALA A 25 -4.40 -0.88 -3.31
CA ALA A 25 -3.94 -1.79 -4.34
C ALA A 25 -5.12 -2.41 -5.11
N LEU A 26 -6.09 -2.98 -4.39
CA LEU A 26 -7.29 -3.59 -5.00
C LEU A 26 -8.13 -2.56 -5.77
N ALA A 27 -8.37 -1.37 -5.21
CA ALA A 27 -9.15 -0.33 -5.86
C ALA A 27 -8.50 0.24 -7.13
N ASN A 28 -7.16 0.18 -7.23
CA ASN A 28 -6.41 0.72 -8.35
C ASN A 28 -5.87 -0.36 -9.31
N GLY A 29 -6.32 -1.61 -9.15
CA GLY A 29 -5.96 -2.72 -10.04
C GLY A 29 -4.51 -3.19 -9.90
N TRP A 30 -3.89 -2.99 -8.74
CA TRP A 30 -2.61 -3.60 -8.41
C TRP A 30 -2.82 -5.05 -7.98
N ARG A 31 -1.97 -5.94 -8.49
CA ARG A 31 -1.87 -7.32 -8.00
C ARG A 31 -0.95 -7.35 -6.79
N VAL A 32 -1.36 -8.10 -5.77
CA VAL A 32 -0.58 -8.30 -4.54
C VAL A 32 -0.16 -9.76 -4.47
N GLY A 33 1.12 -10.01 -4.24
CA GLY A 33 1.66 -11.35 -4.00
C GLY A 33 2.65 -11.35 -2.84
N LEU A 34 2.85 -12.50 -2.21
CA LEU A 34 3.94 -12.70 -1.25
C LEU A 34 5.21 -13.12 -1.99
N THR A 35 6.35 -12.63 -1.53
CA THR A 35 7.67 -13.15 -1.93
C THR A 35 8.12 -14.21 -0.92
N ASN A 36 9.12 -15.02 -1.32
CA ASN A 36 9.69 -16.07 -0.47
C ASN A 36 10.25 -15.56 0.88
N GLY A 37 10.48 -14.26 1.03
CA GLY A 37 10.95 -13.61 2.26
C GLY A 37 9.85 -12.91 3.07
N TRP A 38 8.57 -13.26 2.88
CA TRP A 38 7.44 -12.61 3.55
C TRP A 38 7.31 -11.11 3.26
N HIS A 39 7.82 -10.64 2.11
CA HIS A 39 7.52 -9.30 1.63
C HIS A 39 6.30 -9.35 0.71
N LEU A 40 5.48 -8.30 0.75
CA LEU A 40 4.46 -8.06 -0.24
C LEU A 40 5.10 -7.45 -1.48
N ARG A 41 4.77 -8.01 -2.64
CA ARG A 41 5.11 -7.52 -3.96
C ARG A 41 3.84 -7.01 -4.62
N PHE A 42 3.86 -5.75 -5.07
CA PHE A 42 2.80 -5.10 -5.80
C PHE A 42 3.21 -4.96 -7.26
N THR A 43 2.39 -5.47 -8.16
CA THR A 43 2.63 -5.39 -9.61
C THR A 43 1.41 -4.83 -10.33
N LYS A 44 1.65 -4.06 -11.39
CA LYS A 44 0.62 -3.51 -12.26
C LYS A 44 1.20 -3.35 -13.66
N ALA A 45 0.37 -3.53 -14.68
CA ALA A 45 0.79 -3.39 -16.07
C ALA A 45 1.36 -1.98 -16.30
N GLU A 46 2.52 -1.90 -16.96
CA GLU A 46 3.21 -0.64 -17.29
C GLU A 46 3.68 0.19 -16.09
N ARG A 47 3.72 -0.40 -14.89
CA ARG A 47 4.16 0.29 -13.67
C ARG A 47 5.31 -0.46 -12.99
N PRO A 48 6.21 0.25 -12.29
CA PRO A 48 7.29 -0.38 -11.56
C PRO A 48 6.74 -1.28 -10.45
N VAL A 49 7.45 -2.39 -10.20
CA VAL A 49 7.15 -3.31 -9.10
C VAL A 49 7.53 -2.63 -7.78
N ILE A 50 6.62 -2.67 -6.81
CA ILE A 50 6.84 -2.09 -5.48
C ILE A 50 6.86 -3.20 -4.44
N HIS A 51 7.84 -3.16 -3.54
CA HIS A 51 8.02 -4.14 -2.48
C HIS A 51 7.85 -3.50 -1.11
N THR A 52 7.23 -4.22 -0.17
CA THR A 52 7.13 -3.80 1.24
C THR A 52 7.08 -5.02 2.15
N SER A 53 7.38 -4.85 3.44
CA SER A 53 7.24 -5.95 4.41
C SER A 53 5.78 -6.31 4.65
N SER A 54 5.46 -7.60 4.79
CA SER A 54 4.14 -8.07 5.24
C SER A 54 3.94 -7.87 6.75
N THR A 55 5.00 -7.55 7.49
CA THR A 55 4.96 -7.31 8.93
C THR A 55 5.62 -5.96 9.27
N PRO A 56 5.07 -4.84 8.77
CA PRO A 56 5.63 -3.54 9.06
C PRO A 56 5.48 -3.24 10.57
N SER A 57 6.60 -3.21 11.28
CA SER A 57 6.67 -2.79 12.68
C SER A 57 6.42 -1.29 12.84
N ASP A 58 6.75 -0.51 11.80
CA ASP A 58 6.55 0.94 11.73
C ASP A 58 5.32 1.29 10.88
N TRP A 59 4.40 2.07 11.43
CA TRP A 59 3.23 2.58 10.74
C TRP A 59 3.59 3.45 9.52
N ARG A 60 4.75 4.11 9.55
CA ARG A 60 5.26 4.91 8.42
C ARG A 60 5.55 4.06 7.20
N ALA A 61 5.98 2.81 7.39
CA ALA A 61 6.29 1.91 6.27
C ALA A 61 5.05 1.68 5.39
N VAL A 62 3.87 1.54 6.01
CA VAL A 62 2.63 1.42 5.26
C VAL A 62 2.27 2.71 4.53
N ARG A 63 2.38 3.85 5.21
CA ARG A 63 2.08 5.15 4.58
C ARG A 63 2.99 5.43 3.38
N ASN A 64 4.28 5.13 3.53
CA ASN A 64 5.26 5.25 2.45
C ASN A 64 4.93 4.33 1.28
N ALA A 65 4.57 3.06 1.54
CA ALA A 65 4.18 2.12 0.50
C ALA A 65 2.94 2.59 -0.27
N VAL A 66 1.91 3.12 0.41
CA VAL A 66 0.74 3.71 -0.25
C VAL A 66 1.15 4.87 -1.13
N ALA A 67 1.98 5.79 -0.61
CA ALA A 67 2.46 6.93 -1.38
C ALA A 67 3.30 6.51 -2.59
N MET A 68 4.03 5.40 -2.53
CA MET A 68 4.75 4.84 -3.69
C MET A 68 3.76 4.35 -4.76
N LEU A 69 2.72 3.61 -4.39
CA LEU A 69 1.69 3.16 -5.34
C LEU A 69 0.95 4.36 -5.96
N ALA A 70 0.62 5.36 -5.15
CA ALA A 70 -0.01 6.60 -5.58
C ALA A 70 0.84 7.34 -6.63
N ARG A 71 2.14 7.52 -6.35
CA ARG A 71 3.09 8.15 -7.29
C ARG A 71 3.22 7.35 -8.57
N ALA A 72 3.32 6.02 -8.48
CA ALA A 72 3.35 5.15 -9.65
C ALA A 72 2.09 5.33 -10.51
N ASP A 73 0.92 5.48 -9.88
CA ASP A 73 -0.35 5.76 -10.56
C ASP A 73 -0.54 7.23 -10.99
N ARG A 74 0.39 8.13 -10.65
CA ARG A 74 0.26 9.60 -10.80
C ARG A 74 -1.01 10.15 -10.13
N LYS A 75 -1.36 9.59 -8.97
CA LYS A 75 -2.49 10.00 -8.13
C LYS A 75 -2.01 10.60 -6.82
N GLU A 76 -2.85 11.46 -6.27
CA GLU A 76 -2.66 11.99 -4.93
C GLU A 76 -3.54 11.22 -3.94
N VAL A 77 -2.92 10.74 -2.86
CA VAL A 77 -3.59 9.94 -1.83
C VAL A 77 -3.34 10.58 -0.49
N ILE A 78 -4.41 10.82 0.24
CA ILE A 78 -4.36 11.32 1.61
C ILE A 78 -4.77 10.19 2.53
N LEU A 79 -3.84 9.76 3.39
CA LEU A 79 -4.12 8.81 4.45
C LEU A 79 -4.58 9.59 5.68
N VAL A 80 -5.83 9.40 6.09
CA VAL A 80 -6.45 10.06 7.24
C VAL A 80 -6.52 9.11 8.42
#